data_AF-A0A7X1NZD1-F1
#
_entry.id   AF-A0A7X1NZD1-F1
#
_cell.length_a   1.000
_cell.length_b   1.000
_cell.length_c   1.000
_cell.angle_alpha   90.00
_cell.angle_beta   90.00
_cell.angle_gamma   90.00
#
_symmetry.space_group_name_H-M   'P 1'
#
loop_
_entity.id
_entity.type
_entity.pdbx_description
1 polymer ?
#
loop_
_entity_poly.entity_id
_entity_poly.type
_entity_poly.pdbx_seq_one_letter_code
_entity_poly.pdbx_strand_id
1 'polypeptide(L)'
;MLAPHAKLRAAVVPGTVEKRSEPAEVRPRRAARMSWARLLKRVFEIDVEHCPHCDGALKIIAAIEKSAVIVRILTHLGKATRAPPRCPARPLALFRAA
;
A
#
# COMPACT_ATOMS: atom_id res chain seq x y z
N MET A 1 -10.95 -5.87 16.21
CA MET A 1 -11.59 -4.94 15.26
C MET A 1 -12.56 -5.70 14.38
N LEU A 2 -13.81 -5.24 14.23
CA LEU A 2 -14.79 -5.90 13.35
C LEU A 2 -14.55 -5.54 11.88
N ALA A 3 -14.72 -6.52 10.99
CA ALA A 3 -14.62 -6.33 9.55
C ALA A 3 -15.59 -5.23 9.05
N PRO A 4 -15.27 -4.51 7.96
CA PRO A 4 -16.11 -3.43 7.42
C PRO A 4 -17.58 -3.80 7.19
N HIS A 5 -17.84 -5.06 6.83
CA HIS A 5 -19.19 -5.58 6.53
C HIS A 5 -19.79 -6.48 7.61
N ALA A 6 -19.23 -6.50 8.82
CA ALA A 6 -19.81 -7.29 9.91
C ALA A 6 -21.13 -6.66 10.40
N LYS A 7 -22.20 -7.47 10.48
CA LYS A 7 -23.55 -7.02 10.88
C LYS A 7 -23.58 -6.28 12.22
N LEU A 8 -22.71 -6.67 13.16
CA LEU A 8 -22.64 -6.10 14.50
C LEU A 8 -21.86 -4.77 14.59
N ARG A 9 -21.26 -4.30 13.48
CA ARG A 9 -20.42 -3.09 13.48
C ARG A 9 -21.21 -1.83 13.84
N ALA A 10 -22.46 -1.71 13.37
CA ALA A 10 -23.30 -0.55 13.63
C ALA A 10 -23.59 -0.33 15.12
N ALA A 11 -23.62 -1.40 15.93
CA ALA A 11 -23.86 -1.31 17.38
C ALA A 11 -22.62 -0.87 18.17
N VAL A 12 -21.42 -0.95 17.58
CA VAL A 12 -20.14 -0.73 18.26
C VAL A 12 -19.50 0.60 17.86
N VAL A 13 -19.74 1.08 16.64
CA VAL A 13 -19.21 2.37 16.17
C VAL A 13 -20.08 3.50 16.74
N PRO A 14 -19.53 4.44 17.53
CA PRO A 14 -20.28 5.60 17.99
C PRO A 14 -20.85 6.37 16.81
N GLY A 15 -22.17 6.61 16.81
CA GLY A 15 -22.84 7.37 15.77
C GLY A 15 -22.29 8.80 15.72
N THR A 16 -21.92 9.27 14.53
CA THR A 16 -21.53 10.67 14.33
C THR A 16 -22.76 11.56 14.49
N VAL A 17 -22.75 12.45 15.47
CA VAL A 17 -23.81 13.45 15.70
C VAL A 17 -23.96 14.31 14.44
N GLU A 18 -25.18 14.35 13.90
CA GLU A 18 -25.52 15.07 12.67
C GLU A 18 -25.45 16.59 12.90
N LYS A 19 -24.39 17.22 12.38
CA LYS A 19 -24.24 18.68 12.42
C LYS A 19 -24.96 19.27 11.20
N ARG A 20 -26.05 20.01 11.41
CA ARG A 20 -26.79 20.75 10.37
C ARG A 20 -25.85 21.73 9.64
N SER A 21 -25.78 21.62 8.32
CA SER A 21 -25.01 22.52 7.43
C SER A 21 -25.85 22.99 6.24
N GLU A 22 -25.73 24.27 5.90
CA GLU A 22 -26.29 24.92 4.71
C GLU A 22 -25.85 24.25 3.39
N PRO A 23 -26.60 24.40 2.28
CA PRO A 23 -26.35 23.67 1.05
C PRO A 23 -25.19 24.32 0.26
N ALA A 24 -23.96 24.05 0.69
CA ALA A 24 -22.85 23.99 -0.27
C ALA A 24 -22.98 22.67 -1.03
N GLU A 25 -22.81 22.68 -2.35
CA GLU A 25 -22.74 21.46 -3.16
C GLU A 25 -21.56 20.59 -2.70
N VAL A 26 -21.80 19.75 -1.69
CA VAL A 26 -20.87 18.72 -1.25
C VAL A 26 -20.97 17.61 -2.29
N ARG A 27 -20.25 17.77 -3.41
CA ARG A 27 -19.81 16.58 -4.15
C ARG A 27 -19.17 15.67 -3.10
N PRO A 28 -19.63 14.42 -2.92
CA PRO A 28 -19.00 13.53 -1.96
C PRO A 28 -17.53 13.48 -2.37
N ARG A 29 -16.65 14.00 -1.50
CA ARG A 29 -15.21 13.88 -1.69
C ARG A 29 -14.95 12.39 -1.60
N ARG A 30 -14.98 11.71 -2.75
CA ARG A 30 -14.51 10.33 -2.87
C ARG A 30 -13.17 10.33 -2.19
N ALA A 31 -13.02 9.53 -1.12
CA ALA A 31 -11.78 9.43 -0.38
C ALA A 31 -10.64 9.36 -1.41
N ALA A 32 -9.78 10.39 -1.42
CA ALA A 32 -8.83 10.57 -2.51
C ALA A 32 -8.03 9.28 -2.65
N ARG A 33 -8.15 8.61 -3.80
CA ARG A 33 -7.43 7.37 -4.04
C ARG A 33 -5.95 7.70 -3.94
N MET A 34 -5.26 7.03 -3.01
CA MET A 34 -3.83 7.18 -2.84
C MET A 34 -3.14 6.79 -4.15
N SER A 35 -2.13 7.56 -4.60
CA SER A 35 -1.35 7.18 -5.77
C SER A 35 -0.66 5.84 -5.50
N TRP A 36 -0.42 5.06 -6.55
CA TRP A 36 0.29 3.79 -6.46
C TRP A 36 1.67 3.96 -5.77
N ALA A 37 2.38 5.04 -6.09
CA ALA A 37 3.67 5.37 -5.48
C ALA A 37 3.56 5.64 -3.97
N ARG A 38 2.56 6.44 -3.54
CA ARG A 38 2.29 6.68 -2.12
C ARG A 38 1.92 5.41 -1.37
N LEU A 39 1.23 4.48 -2.02
CA LEU A 39 0.89 3.19 -1.44
C LEU A 39 2.14 2.32 -1.23
N LEU A 40 3.06 2.28 -2.20
CA LEU A 40 4.33 1.57 -2.06
C LEU A 40 5.15 2.12 -0.89
N LYS A 41 5.27 3.44 -0.78
CA LYS A 41 5.98 4.09 0.34
C LYS A 41 5.34 3.72 1.68
N ARG A 42 4.01 3.71 1.75
CA ARG A 42 3.30 3.40 3.00
C ARG A 42 3.41 1.92 3.43
N VAL A 43 3.36 0.98 2.48
CA VAL A 43 3.27 -0.46 2.79
C VAL A 43 4.65 -1.13 2.84
N PHE A 44 5.56 -0.71 1.96
CA PHE A 44 6.87 -1.34 1.79
C PHE A 44 8.05 -0.41 2.12
N GLU A 45 7.79 0.84 2.52
CA GLU A 45 8.82 1.87 2.72
C GLU A 45 9.68 2.14 1.48
N ILE A 46 9.10 1.92 0.28
CA ILE A 46 9.77 2.18 -1.00
C ILE A 46 9.28 3.53 -1.56
N ASP A 47 10.15 4.53 -1.60
CA ASP A 47 9.90 5.80 -2.29
C ASP A 47 10.34 5.71 -3.75
N VAL A 48 9.40 5.96 -4.68
CA VAL A 48 9.65 6.00 -6.13
C VAL A 48 9.36 7.39 -6.72
N GLU A 49 8.99 8.36 -5.88
CA GLU A 49 8.72 9.75 -6.28
C GLU A 49 9.98 10.62 -6.12
N HIS A 50 10.93 10.26 -5.24
CA HIS A 50 12.13 11.04 -4.97
C HIS A 50 13.42 10.21 -5.04
N CYS A 51 14.50 10.82 -5.53
CA CYS A 51 15.81 10.20 -5.59
C CYS A 51 16.47 10.14 -4.20
N PRO A 52 16.97 8.99 -3.72
CA PRO A 52 17.58 8.87 -2.40
C PRO A 52 18.91 9.63 -2.25
N HIS A 53 19.52 10.07 -3.37
CA HIS A 53 20.81 10.78 -3.36
C HIS A 53 20.69 12.30 -3.44
N CYS A 54 19.65 12.82 -4.11
CA CYS A 54 19.51 14.25 -4.38
C CYS A 54 18.11 14.81 -4.12
N ASP A 55 17.16 13.99 -3.65
CA ASP A 55 15.76 14.34 -3.38
C ASP A 55 14.97 14.87 -4.59
N GLY A 56 15.55 14.80 -5.79
CA GLY A 56 14.90 15.20 -7.03
C GLY A 56 13.73 14.29 -7.39
N ALA A 57 12.71 14.88 -8.04
CA ALA A 57 11.54 14.14 -8.49
C ALA A 57 11.90 13.08 -9.55
N LEU A 58 11.49 11.83 -9.31
CA LEU A 58 11.65 10.72 -10.23
C LEU A 58 10.39 10.48 -11.07
N LYS A 59 10.57 10.05 -12.31
CA LYS A 59 9.49 9.64 -13.21
C LYS A 59 9.66 8.19 -13.62
N ILE A 60 8.60 7.40 -13.47
CA ILE A 60 8.57 6.01 -13.96
C ILE A 60 8.49 6.06 -15.49
N ILE A 61 9.52 5.52 -16.14
CA ILE A 61 9.63 5.53 -17.62
C ILE A 61 9.20 4.20 -18.26
N ALA A 62 9.33 3.08 -17.55
CA ALA A 62 8.98 1.76 -18.04
C ALA A 62 8.79 0.75 -16.90
N ALA A 63 7.98 -0.27 -17.14
CA ALA A 63 7.95 -1.50 -16.36
C ALA A 63 8.50 -2.64 -17.22
N ILE A 64 9.51 -3.36 -16.71
CA ILE A 64 10.15 -4.46 -17.44
C ILE A 64 9.56 -5.77 -16.94
N GLU A 65 8.86 -6.50 -17.81
CA GLU A 65 8.19 -7.76 -17.45
C GLU A 65 8.88 -9.01 -18.03
N LYS A 66 9.74 -8.84 -19.04
CA LYS A 66 10.42 -9.97 -19.70
C LYS A 66 11.52 -10.54 -18.79
N SER A 67 11.34 -11.78 -18.34
CA SER A 67 12.26 -12.48 -17.43
C SER A 67 13.74 -12.44 -17.88
N ALA A 68 14.02 -12.73 -19.14
CA ALA A 68 15.40 -12.72 -19.66
C ALA A 68 16.07 -11.34 -19.53
N VAL A 69 15.31 -10.25 -19.71
CA VAL A 69 15.81 -8.87 -19.58
C VAL A 69 16.05 -8.54 -18.11
N ILE A 70 15.12 -8.91 -17.23
CA ILE A 70 15.24 -8.73 -15.78
C ILE A 70 16.50 -9.42 -15.27
N VAL A 71 16.72 -10.69 -15.64
CA VAL A 71 17.92 -11.44 -15.25
C VAL A 71 19.19 -10.75 -15.73
N ARG A 72 19.24 -10.33 -17.01
CA ARG A 72 20.41 -9.64 -17.56
C ARG A 72 20.75 -8.36 -16.80
N ILE A 73 19.75 -7.54 -16.48
CA ILE A 73 19.92 -6.30 -15.73
C ILE A 73 20.38 -6.60 -14.29
N LEU A 74 19.70 -7.50 -13.59
CA LEU A 74 20.02 -7.82 -12.20
C LEU A 74 21.41 -8.43 -12.05
N THR A 75 21.82 -9.31 -12.97
CA THR A 75 23.18 -9.86 -13.01
C THR A 75 24.21 -8.77 -13.20
N HIS A 76 23.98 -7.82 -14.12
CA HIS A 76 24.89 -6.69 -14.33
C HIS A 76 25.03 -5.80 -13.09
N LEU A 77 23.95 -5.65 -12.32
CA LEU A 77 23.93 -4.88 -11.07
C LEU A 77 24.42 -5.68 -9.84
N GLY A 78 24.82 -6.95 -10.01
CA GLY A 78 25.23 -7.82 -8.91
C GLY A 78 24.11 -8.13 -7.90
N LYS A 79 22.84 -8.09 -8.33
CA LYS A 79 21.67 -8.38 -7.48
C LYS A 79 21.17 -9.80 -7.66
N ALA A 80 20.46 -10.32 -6.65
CA ALA A 80 19.81 -11.62 -6.74
C ALA A 80 18.80 -11.65 -7.89
N THR A 81 18.95 -12.60 -8.81
CA THR A 81 18.11 -12.75 -10.02
C THR A 81 16.82 -13.53 -9.77
N ARG A 82 16.78 -14.31 -8.68
CA ARG A 82 15.63 -15.11 -8.28
C ARG A 82 14.94 -14.44 -7.10
N ALA A 83 13.62 -14.35 -7.16
CA ALA A 83 12.82 -13.93 -6.01
C ALA A 83 13.10 -14.84 -4.80
N PRO A 84 13.07 -14.29 -3.57
CA PRO A 84 13.21 -15.11 -2.38
C PRO A 84 12.11 -16.18 -2.34
N PRO A 85 12.41 -17.39 -1.86
CA PRO A 85 11.42 -18.45 -1.74
C PRO A 85 10.26 -17.98 -0.87
N ARG A 86 9.04 -18.43 -1.19
CA ARG A 86 7.87 -18.16 -0.36
C ARG A 86 8.08 -18.84 0.99
N CYS A 87 8.15 -18.05 2.05
CA CYS A 87 8.16 -18.55 3.42
C CYS A 87 6.74 -18.59 3.99
N PRO A 88 6.41 -19.54 4.88
CA PRO A 88 5.15 -19.50 5.60
C PRO A 88 5.02 -18.19 6.39
N ALA A 89 3.80 -17.70 6.54
CA ALA A 89 3.54 -16.55 7.39
C ALA A 89 4.08 -16.85 8.80
N ARG A 90 4.86 -15.92 9.37
CA ARG A 90 5.31 -16.07 10.76
C ARG A 90 4.05 -16.11 11.64
N PRO A 91 3.83 -17.16 12.43
CA PRO A 91 2.70 -17.19 13.35
C PRO A 91 2.88 -16.02 14.32
N LEU A 92 1.86 -15.18 14.41
CA LEU A 92 1.75 -14.21 15.49
C LEU A 92 1.66 -15.02 16.78
N ALA A 93 2.59 -14.82 17.72
CA ALA A 93 2.61 -15.50 19.02
C ALA A 93 1.31 -15.28 19.84
N LEU A 94 0.42 -14.40 19.36
CA LEU A 94 -0.91 -14.12 19.90
C LEU A 94 -1.92 -15.29 19.76
N PHE A 95 -1.65 -16.29 18.90
CA PHE A 95 -2.55 -17.43 18.70
C PHE A 95 -2.00 -18.76 19.25
N ARG A 96 -1.25 -18.72 20.37
CA ARG A 96 -1.02 -19.96 21.14
C ARG A 96 -2.32 -20.30 21.86
N ALA A 97 -2.85 -21.47 21.51
CA ALA A 97 -4.12 -22.04 21.96
C ALA A 97 -4.30 -21.93 23.47
N ALA A 98 -5.49 -21.46 23.87
CA ALA A 98 -6.11 -21.81 25.14
C ALA A 98 -6.52 -23.29 25.12
#